data_AF-A0A1F9M225-F1
#
_entry.id   AF-A0A1F9M225-F1
#
_cell.length_a   1.000
_cell.length_b   1.000
_cell.length_c   1.000
_cell.angle_alpha   90.00
_cell.angle_beta   90.00
_cell.angle_gamma   90.00
#
_symmetry.space_group_name_H-M   'P 1'
#
loop_
_entity.id
_entity.type
_entity.pdbx_description
1 polymer ?
#
loop_
_entity_poly.entity_id
_entity_poly.type
_entity_poly.pdbx_seq_one_letter_code
_entity_poly.pdbx_strand_id
1 'polypeptide(L)'
;MLIAAHLCGDLLVYSDNVSEAKRKGELRSRVAAIGFHCLVHACWVWVWLWPQGIERKITAGFFVFIAHFIIDFTRIYVEPRWLGRDKIKILKRREVLRWLGGQGDNETRIFMKTSFVPWLTINVVDQSLHLVAIIGFVYFLA
;
A
#
# COMPACT_ATOMS: atom_id res chain seq x y z
N MET A 1 -6.07 12.25 12.41
CA MET A 1 -6.30 10.87 12.90
C MET A 1 -6.22 9.83 11.78
N LEU A 2 -6.94 9.99 10.67
CA LEU A 2 -6.93 9.01 9.56
C LEU A 2 -5.56 8.83 8.88
N ILE A 3 -4.76 9.90 8.75
CA ILE A 3 -3.38 9.80 8.24
C ILE A 3 -2.50 8.95 9.18
N ALA A 4 -2.65 9.11 10.50
CA ALA A 4 -1.92 8.30 11.48
C ALA A 4 -2.36 6.83 11.43
N ALA A 5 -3.65 6.55 11.27
CA ALA A 5 -4.16 5.20 11.07
C ALA A 5 -3.58 4.54 9.80
N HIS A 6 -3.49 5.30 8.71
CA HIS A 6 -2.88 4.82 7.46
C HIS A 6 -1.40 4.49 7.64
N LEU A 7 -0.61 5.42 8.22
CA LEU A 7 0.81 5.19 8.47
C LEU A 7 1.07 4.01 9.42
N CYS A 8 0.26 3.86 10.48
CA CYS A 8 0.36 2.73 11.41
C CYS A 8 0.05 1.39 10.72
N GLY A 9 -1.00 1.33 9.89
CA GLY A 9 -1.31 0.13 9.13
C GLY A 9 -0.19 -0.27 8.16
N ASP A 10 0.40 0.71 7.47
CA ASP A 10 1.49 0.47 6.51
C ASP A 10 2.80 0.03 7.19
N LEU A 11 3.04 0.48 8.42
CA LEU A 11 4.22 0.10 9.19
C LEU A 11 4.09 -1.31 9.78
N LEU A 12 2.92 -1.66 10.30
CA LEU A 12 2.72 -2.90 11.06
C LEU A 12 2.44 -4.12 10.17
N VAL A 13 1.91 -3.92 8.97
CA VAL A 13 1.53 -5.02 8.06
C VAL A 13 2.59 -5.26 6.98
N TYR A 14 3.72 -4.54 7.01
CA TYR A 14 4.81 -4.79 6.09
C TYR A 14 5.47 -6.15 6.41
N SER A 15 5.03 -7.18 5.70
CA SER A 15 5.62 -8.52 5.71
C SER A 15 6.01 -8.91 4.29
N ASP A 16 7.21 -9.48 4.15
CA ASP A 16 7.73 -9.96 2.87
C ASP A 16 6.77 -10.98 2.23
N ASN A 17 6.20 -11.86 3.05
CA ASN A 17 5.25 -12.88 2.61
C ASN A 17 3.95 -12.30 2.05
N VAL A 18 3.44 -11.22 2.66
CA VAL A 18 2.22 -10.54 2.19
C VAL A 18 2.50 -9.79 0.89
N SER A 19 3.66 -9.16 0.80
CA SER A 19 4.10 -8.44 -0.41
C SER A 19 4.30 -9.39 -1.59
N GLU A 20 4.86 -10.58 -1.34
CA GLU A 20 4.98 -11.64 -2.34
C GLU A 20 3.62 -12.23 -2.74
N ALA A 21 2.75 -12.53 -1.78
CA ALA A 21 1.41 -13.06 -2.03
C ALA A 21 0.57 -12.11 -2.90
N LYS A 22 0.66 -10.79 -2.67
CA LYS A 22 -0.01 -9.75 -3.48
C LYS A 22 0.42 -9.77 -4.96
N ARG A 23 1.65 -10.18 -5.28
CA ARG A 23 2.25 -10.00 -6.62
C ARG A 23 2.43 -11.32 -7.40
N LYS A 24 2.75 -12.41 -6.71
CA LYS A 24 3.12 -13.70 -7.32
C LYS A 24 2.09 -14.81 -7.13
N GLY A 25 1.14 -14.67 -6.20
CA GLY A 25 0.12 -15.69 -5.93
C GLY A 25 -0.95 -15.81 -7.01
N GLU A 26 -1.80 -16.83 -6.90
CA GLU A 26 -3.06 -16.92 -7.67
C GLU A 26 -4.02 -15.78 -7.31
N LEU A 27 -4.99 -15.47 -8.18
CA LEU A 27 -5.95 -14.37 -7.97
C LEU A 27 -6.60 -14.44 -6.58
N ARG A 28 -6.99 -15.64 -6.12
CA ARG A 28 -7.58 -15.85 -4.79
C ARG A 28 -6.62 -15.46 -3.67
N SER A 29 -5.35 -15.87 -3.76
CA SER A 29 -4.31 -15.53 -2.78
C SER A 29 -4.05 -14.02 -2.76
N ARG A 30 -4.02 -13.36 -3.94
CA ARG A 30 -3.86 -11.91 -4.05
C ARG A 30 -5.02 -11.15 -3.40
N VAL A 31 -6.25 -11.53 -3.72
CA VAL A 31 -7.46 -10.93 -3.16
C VAL A 31 -7.49 -11.10 -1.65
N ALA A 32 -7.17 -12.29 -1.13
CA ALA A 32 -7.12 -12.54 0.31
C ALA A 32 -6.02 -11.70 1.01
N ALA A 33 -4.83 -11.62 0.41
CA ALA A 33 -3.72 -10.83 0.97
C ALA A 33 -4.03 -9.32 0.98
N ILE A 34 -4.63 -8.78 -0.08
CA ILE A 34 -5.08 -7.38 -0.10
C ILE A 34 -6.21 -7.17 0.90
N GLY A 35 -7.22 -8.06 0.89
CA GLY A 35 -8.36 -7.96 1.80
C GLY A 35 -7.94 -7.94 3.27
N PHE A 36 -7.01 -8.81 3.66
CA PHE A 36 -6.45 -8.82 5.02
C PHE A 36 -5.72 -7.51 5.33
N HIS A 37 -4.88 -7.02 4.42
CA HIS A 37 -4.18 -5.74 4.59
C HIS A 37 -5.17 -4.58 4.78
N CYS A 38 -6.19 -4.48 3.93
CA CYS A 38 -7.23 -3.45 4.01
C CYS A 38 -8.04 -3.56 5.31
N LEU A 39 -8.31 -4.79 5.78
CA LEU A 39 -8.98 -5.03 7.06
C LEU A 39 -8.18 -4.48 8.23
N VAL A 40 -6.86 -4.67 8.23
CA VAL A 40 -5.99 -4.10 9.28
C VAL A 40 -6.07 -2.57 9.28
N HIS A 41 -6.07 -1.92 8.11
CA HIS A 41 -6.27 -0.46 8.03
C HIS A 41 -7.63 -0.04 8.59
N ALA A 42 -8.71 -0.74 8.24
CA ALA A 42 -10.04 -0.46 8.77
C ALA A 42 -10.10 -0.61 10.31
N CYS A 43 -9.47 -1.64 10.87
CA CYS A 43 -9.35 -1.81 12.32
C CYS A 43 -8.57 -0.66 12.98
N TRP A 44 -7.47 -0.20 12.36
CA TRP A 44 -6.72 0.95 12.86
C TRP A 44 -7.54 2.24 12.82
N VAL A 45 -8.38 2.44 11.81
CA VAL A 45 -9.32 3.57 11.76
C VAL A 45 -10.23 3.56 12.98
N TRP A 46 -10.74 2.39 13.40
CA TRP A 46 -11.59 2.27 14.58
C TRP A 46 -10.86 2.63 15.87
N VAL A 47 -9.61 2.20 16.02
CA VAL A 47 -8.75 2.57 17.17
C VAL A 47 -8.54 4.08 17.22
N TRP A 48 -8.23 4.70 16.08
CA TRP A 48 -7.97 6.14 16.03
C TRP A 48 -9.24 6.99 16.14
N LEU A 49 -10.39 6.48 15.71
CA LEU A 49 -11.70 7.11 15.87
C LEU A 49 -12.40 6.68 17.16
N TRP A 50 -11.68 6.14 18.16
CA TRP A 50 -12.29 5.67 19.41
C TRP A 50 -13.26 6.64 20.09
N PRO A 51 -13.10 7.98 20.09
CA PRO A 51 -14.05 8.87 20.76
C PRO A 51 -15.31 9.15 19.93
N GLN A 52 -15.37 8.69 18.68
CA GLN A 52 -16.49 8.93 17.78
C GLN A 52 -17.60 7.88 17.94
N GLY A 53 -18.81 8.24 17.49
CA GLY A 53 -19.96 7.33 17.45
C GLY A 53 -19.73 6.10 16.56
N ILE A 54 -20.46 5.02 16.86
CA ILE A 54 -20.31 3.73 16.16
C ILE A 54 -20.60 3.84 14.66
N GLU A 55 -21.59 4.64 14.26
CA GLU A 55 -21.94 4.86 12.86
C GLU A 55 -20.77 5.45 12.07
N ARG A 56 -20.13 6.50 12.60
CA ARG A 56 -18.95 7.11 11.99
C ARG A 56 -17.78 6.14 11.86
N LYS A 57 -17.56 5.29 12.86
CA LYS A 57 -16.51 4.25 12.82
C LYS A 57 -16.78 3.23 11.72
N ILE A 58 -18.02 2.75 11.61
CA ILE A 58 -18.43 1.81 10.57
C ILE A 58 -18.24 2.44 9.18
N THR A 59 -18.77 3.65 8.96
CA THR A 59 -18.66 4.35 7.68
C THR A 59 -17.20 4.60 7.30
N ALA A 60 -16.38 5.10 8.23
CA ALA A 60 -14.95 5.36 7.98
C ALA A 60 -14.17 4.07 7.70
N GLY A 61 -14.39 3.02 8.52
CA GLY A 61 -13.71 1.74 8.36
C GLY A 61 -14.06 1.07 7.03
N PHE A 62 -15.34 1.07 6.65
CA PHE A 62 -15.80 0.49 5.39
C PHE A 62 -15.29 1.28 4.18
N PHE A 63 -15.32 2.62 4.25
CA PHE A 63 -14.77 3.47 3.20
C PHE A 63 -13.27 3.21 2.99
N VAL A 64 -12.49 3.21 4.08
CA VAL A 64 -11.04 2.96 4.02
C VAL A 64 -10.76 1.57 3.47
N PHE A 65 -11.52 0.56 3.91
CA PHE A 65 -11.39 -0.80 3.38
C PHE A 65 -11.55 -0.84 1.85
N ILE A 66 -12.64 -0.26 1.34
CA ILE A 66 -12.94 -0.27 -0.10
C ILE A 66 -11.90 0.54 -0.88
N ALA A 67 -11.58 1.75 -0.43
CA ALA A 67 -10.65 2.63 -1.12
C ALA A 67 -9.25 1.99 -1.23
N HIS A 68 -8.71 1.50 -0.10
CA HIS A 68 -7.43 0.77 -0.10
C HIS A 68 -7.50 -0.47 -0.97
N PHE A 69 -8.58 -1.25 -0.89
CA PHE A 69 -8.70 -2.47 -1.69
C PHE A 69 -8.65 -2.17 -3.17
N ILE A 70 -9.39 -1.15 -3.63
CA ILE A 70 -9.40 -0.75 -5.05
C ILE A 70 -8.01 -0.29 -5.49
N ILE A 71 -7.37 0.60 -4.72
CA ILE A 71 -6.05 1.15 -5.09
C ILE A 71 -5.00 0.03 -5.16
N ASP A 72 -4.91 -0.81 -4.12
CA ASP A 72 -3.98 -1.94 -4.04
C ASP A 72 -4.25 -2.98 -5.14
N PHE A 73 -5.52 -3.29 -5.39
CA PHE A 73 -5.88 -4.27 -6.40
C PHE A 73 -5.56 -3.76 -7.81
N THR A 74 -5.82 -2.48 -8.10
CA THR A 74 -5.44 -1.85 -9.37
C THR A 74 -3.92 -1.88 -9.56
N ARG A 75 -3.15 -1.65 -8.50
CA ARG A 75 -1.68 -1.68 -8.55
C ARG A 75 -1.13 -3.02 -9.02
N ILE A 76 -1.77 -4.15 -8.70
CA ILE A 76 -1.39 -5.48 -9.19
C ILE A 76 -1.32 -5.55 -10.72
N TYR A 77 -2.18 -4.80 -11.43
CA TYR A 77 -2.22 -4.80 -12.89
C TYR A 77 -1.37 -3.69 -13.50
N VAL A 78 -1.31 -2.52 -12.85
CA VAL A 78 -0.54 -1.36 -13.33
C VAL A 78 0.96 -1.59 -13.20
N GLU A 79 1.42 -2.10 -12.06
CA GLU A 79 2.84 -2.23 -11.74
C GLU A 79 3.59 -3.15 -12.73
N PRO A 80 3.10 -4.36 -13.08
CA PRO A 80 3.75 -5.19 -14.09
C PRO A 80 3.72 -4.60 -15.50
N ARG A 81 2.71 -3.78 -15.83
CA ARG A 81 2.59 -3.13 -17.13
C ARG A 81 3.61 -2.00 -17.30
N TRP A 82 3.95 -1.31 -16.22
CA TRP A 82 4.89 -0.19 -16.22
C TRP A 82 6.34 -0.62 -16.00
N LEU A 83 6.59 -1.61 -15.13
CA LEU A 83 7.94 -2.08 -14.83
C LEU A 83 8.41 -3.21 -15.75
N GLY A 84 7.49 -3.90 -16.41
CA GLY A 84 7.74 -5.15 -17.13
C GLY A 84 7.64 -6.36 -16.20
N ARG A 85 6.89 -7.38 -16.61
CA ARG A 85 6.54 -8.55 -15.77
C ARG A 85 7.77 -9.26 -15.17
N ASP A 86 8.85 -9.35 -15.93
CA ASP A 86 10.05 -10.10 -15.55
C ASP A 86 11.05 -9.27 -14.71
N LYS A 87 10.79 -7.97 -14.53
CA LYS A 87 11.70 -7.03 -13.85
C LYS A 87 11.23 -6.61 -12.47
N ILE A 88 10.14 -7.20 -11.97
CA ILE A 88 9.55 -6.81 -10.68
C ILE A 88 10.40 -7.36 -9.53
N LYS A 89 11.32 -6.55 -9.03
CA LYS A 89 11.95 -6.75 -7.73
C LYS A 89 11.07 -6.12 -6.64
N ILE A 90 10.69 -6.91 -5.64
CA ILE A 90 10.02 -6.39 -4.45
C ILE A 90 11.10 -5.79 -3.56
N LEU A 91 11.18 -4.46 -3.54
CA LEU A 91 12.18 -3.74 -2.75
C LEU A 91 11.74 -3.62 -1.30
N LYS A 92 12.61 -4.03 -0.38
CA LYS A 92 12.47 -3.77 1.05
C LYS A 92 12.89 -2.35 1.37
N ARG A 93 12.25 -1.73 2.37
CA ARG A 93 12.62 -0.38 2.83
C ARG A 93 14.12 -0.27 3.16
N ARG A 94 14.68 -1.31 3.81
CA ARG A 94 16.11 -1.39 4.13
C ARG A 94 16.99 -1.45 2.88
N GLU A 95 16.55 -2.10 1.81
CA GLU A 95 17.30 -2.15 0.54
C GLU A 95 17.35 -0.79 -0.13
N VAL A 96 16.21 -0.07 -0.14
CA VAL A 96 16.14 1.31 -0.65
C VAL A 96 17.08 2.24 0.14
N LEU A 97 17.02 2.18 1.48
CA LEU A 97 17.89 3.00 2.33
C LEU A 97 19.38 2.67 2.15
N ARG A 98 19.73 1.37 2.04
CA ARG A 98 21.11 0.95 1.76
C ARG A 98 21.57 1.46 0.40
N TRP A 99 20.71 1.39 -0.63
CA TRP A 99 21.00 1.93 -1.95
C TRP A 99 21.23 3.43 -1.94
N LEU A 100 20.39 4.20 -1.24
CA LEU A 100 20.59 5.66 -1.07
C LEU A 100 21.91 5.99 -0.36
N GLY A 101 22.33 5.16 0.59
CA GLY A 101 23.64 5.27 1.25
C GLY A 101 24.83 4.75 0.41
N GLY A 102 24.65 4.47 -0.89
CA GLY A 102 25.69 3.95 -1.78
C GLY A 102 26.03 2.47 -1.59
N GLN A 103 25.29 1.76 -0.73
CA GLN A 103 25.41 0.32 -0.47
C GLN A 103 24.31 -0.45 -1.22
N GLY A 104 24.14 -1.75 -0.98
CA GLY A 104 23.10 -2.57 -1.61
C GLY A 104 23.64 -3.57 -2.62
N ASP A 105 22.93 -4.69 -2.74
CA ASP A 105 23.28 -5.81 -3.61
C ASP A 105 23.20 -5.45 -5.11
N ASN A 106 23.84 -6.27 -5.94
CA ASN A 106 23.95 -6.02 -7.38
C ASN A 106 22.57 -5.95 -8.06
N GLU A 107 21.62 -6.80 -7.67
CA GLU A 107 20.28 -6.81 -8.25
C GLU A 107 19.50 -5.53 -7.91
N THR A 108 19.58 -5.04 -6.67
CA THR A 108 18.95 -3.79 -6.23
C THR A 108 19.52 -2.61 -7.03
N ARG A 109 20.84 -2.58 -7.23
CA ARG A 109 21.50 -1.54 -8.05
C ARG A 109 21.03 -1.58 -9.50
N ILE A 110 20.97 -2.78 -10.10
CA ILE A 110 20.49 -2.95 -11.48
C ILE A 110 19.05 -2.49 -11.60
N PHE A 111 18.17 -2.94 -10.70
CA PHE A 111 16.76 -2.53 -10.68
C PHE A 111 16.60 -1.02 -10.55
N MET A 112 17.29 -0.40 -9.59
CA MET A 112 17.21 1.06 -9.41
C MET A 112 17.76 1.80 -10.64
N LYS A 113 18.82 1.32 -11.27
CA LYS A 113 19.35 1.94 -12.49
C LYS A 113 18.36 1.91 -13.67
N THR A 114 17.62 0.81 -13.83
CA THR A 114 16.73 0.62 -15.00
C THR A 114 15.29 1.07 -14.77
N SER A 115 14.82 1.00 -13.52
CA SER A 115 13.39 1.02 -13.19
C SER A 115 13.04 2.02 -12.10
N PHE A 116 13.98 2.85 -11.61
CA PHE A 116 13.72 3.79 -10.52
C PHE A 116 12.60 4.78 -10.83
N VAL A 117 12.61 5.40 -12.03
CA VAL A 117 11.57 6.38 -12.41
C VAL A 117 10.17 5.76 -12.41
N PRO A 118 9.87 4.69 -13.18
CA PRO A 118 8.54 4.10 -13.16
C PRO A 118 8.17 3.56 -11.78
N TRP A 119 9.12 2.98 -11.04
CA TRP A 119 8.87 2.52 -9.67
C TRP A 119 8.49 3.68 -8.74
N LEU A 120 9.22 4.80 -8.78
CA LEU A 120 8.96 5.98 -7.96
C LEU A 120 7.59 6.56 -8.33
N THR A 121 7.28 6.69 -9.63
CA THR A 121 5.99 7.21 -10.09
C THR A 121 4.82 6.36 -9.59
N ILE A 122 4.92 5.03 -9.67
CA ILE A 122 3.87 4.14 -9.15
C ILE A 122 3.66 4.37 -7.66
N ASN A 123 4.74 4.46 -6.87
CA ASN A 123 4.62 4.69 -5.42
C ASN A 123 4.06 6.07 -5.09
N VAL A 124 4.47 7.12 -5.82
CA VAL A 124 3.93 8.47 -5.62
C VAL A 124 2.44 8.53 -5.96
N VAL A 125 2.02 7.93 -7.08
CA VAL A 125 0.61 7.88 -7.48
C VAL A 125 -0.20 7.08 -6.47
N ASP A 126 0.28 5.91 -6.07
CA ASP A 126 -0.34 5.05 -5.05
C ASP A 126 -0.57 5.80 -3.73
N GLN A 127 0.46 6.44 -3.18
CA GLN A 127 0.34 7.21 -1.94
C GLN A 127 -0.55 8.44 -2.09
N SER A 128 -0.52 9.09 -3.26
CA SER A 128 -1.40 10.23 -3.55
C SER A 128 -2.86 9.81 -3.60
N LEU A 129 -3.18 8.66 -4.20
CA LEU A 129 -4.55 8.13 -4.24
C LEU A 129 -5.08 7.81 -2.84
N HIS A 130 -4.26 7.21 -1.99
CA HIS A 130 -4.63 6.96 -0.59
C HIS A 130 -4.89 8.26 0.17
N LEU A 131 -4.04 9.28 -0.02
CA LEU A 131 -4.24 10.59 0.59
C LEU A 131 -5.51 11.28 0.09
N VAL A 132 -5.75 11.26 -1.22
CA VAL A 132 -6.98 11.82 -1.84
C VAL A 132 -8.22 11.11 -1.32
N ALA A 133 -8.19 9.77 -1.15
CA ALA A 133 -9.30 9.03 -0.57
C ALA A 133 -9.58 9.48 0.88
N ILE A 134 -8.54 9.64 1.70
CA ILE A 134 -8.69 10.14 3.08
C ILE A 134 -9.26 11.56 3.10
N ILE A 135 -8.76 12.46 2.25
CA ILE A 135 -9.28 13.83 2.12
C ILE A 135 -10.75 13.81 1.68
N GLY A 136 -11.08 13.02 0.66
CA GLY A 136 -12.44 12.87 0.17
C GLY A 136 -13.41 12.42 1.26
N PHE A 137 -12.99 11.46 2.09
CA PHE A 137 -13.79 11.04 3.24
C PHE A 137 -14.03 12.20 4.22
N VAL A 138 -12.97 12.93 4.59
CA VAL A 138 -13.06 14.02 5.57
C VAL A 138 -13.97 15.15 5.10
N TYR A 139 -13.97 15.48 3.81
CA TYR A 139 -14.75 16.62 3.31
C TYR A 139 -16.16 16.27 2.83
N PHE A 140 -16.40 15.03 2.40
CA PHE A 140 -17.67 14.64 1.79
C PHE A 140 -18.49 13.63 2.60
N LEU A 141 -17.87 12.92 3.55
CA LEU A 141 -18.49 11.78 4.24
C LEU A 141 -18.36 11.81 5.79
N ALA A 142 -17.62 12.76 6.38
CA ALA A 142 -17.39 12.87 7.83
C ALA A 142 -18.30 13.90 8.53
#